data_AF-A0A538QN60-F1
#
_entry.id   AF-A0A538QN60-F1
#
_cell.length_a   1.000
_cell.length_b   1.000
_cell.length_c   1.000
_cell.angle_alpha   90.00
_cell.angle_beta   90.00
_cell.angle_gamma   90.00
#
_symmetry.space_group_name_H-M   'P 1'
#
loop_
_entity.id
_entity.type
_entity.pdbx_description
1 polymer ?
#
loop_
_entity_poly.entity_id
_entity_poly.type
_entity_poly.pdbx_seq_one_letter_code
_entity_poly.pdbx_strand_id
1 'polypeptide(L)'
;MPNKAEYTLRRVGPLEQILEEFTYAGIFVALFLGGIGVPIPEEVAVLTSGVLAHEGVVRWWLALPVCIAGVLSGDVVLYWAGHHWGERVLGWRVVRRVLSPEREASLKAAYRRHGVKIVF
;
A
#
# COMPACT_ATOMS: atom_id res chain seq x y z
N MET A 1 -15.62 41.40 -6.95
CA MET A 1 -15.71 39.92 -6.83
C MET A 1 -14.51 39.46 -6.01
N PRO A 2 -14.67 39.08 -4.74
CA PRO A 2 -13.54 38.72 -3.90
C PRO A 2 -12.92 37.40 -4.37
N ASN A 3 -11.60 37.36 -4.36
CA ASN A 3 -10.75 36.31 -4.93
C ASN A 3 -10.78 35.06 -4.03
N LYS A 4 -10.88 33.85 -4.61
CA LYS A 4 -10.86 32.56 -3.88
C LYS A 4 -9.63 32.43 -2.96
N ALA A 5 -8.54 33.13 -3.26
CA ALA A 5 -7.33 33.18 -2.43
C ALA A 5 -7.55 33.80 -1.03
N GLU A 6 -8.57 34.64 -0.86
CA GLU A 6 -8.82 35.37 0.40
C GLU A 6 -9.62 34.53 1.42
N TYR A 7 -10.35 33.50 0.96
CA TYR A 7 -11.03 32.54 1.84
C TYR A 7 -10.06 31.51 2.44
N THR A 8 -9.02 31.12 1.70
CA THR A 8 -8.02 30.15 2.17
C THR A 8 -7.16 30.69 3.32
N LEU A 9 -7.11 32.02 3.49
CA LEU A 9 -6.39 32.69 4.57
C LEU A 9 -7.20 32.84 5.87
N ARG A 10 -8.46 32.40 5.87
CA ARG A 10 -9.38 32.60 6.99
C ARG A 10 -9.45 31.36 7.90
N ARG A 11 -8.35 31.11 8.63
CA ARG A 11 -8.22 30.10 9.71
C ARG A 11 -8.79 28.72 9.36
N VAL A 12 -7.93 27.83 8.85
CA VAL A 12 -8.07 26.42 9.23
C VAL A 12 -7.98 26.37 10.76
N GLY A 13 -9.06 25.96 11.41
CA GLY A 13 -9.05 25.83 12.87
C GLY A 13 -8.06 24.74 13.31
N PRO A 14 -7.60 24.73 14.58
CA PRO A 14 -6.74 23.66 15.08
C PRO A 14 -7.34 22.26 14.87
N LEU A 15 -8.68 22.16 14.91
CA LEU A 15 -9.41 20.92 14.68
C LEU A 15 -9.33 20.45 13.23
N GLU A 16 -9.39 21.34 12.25
CA GLU A 16 -9.31 20.98 10.83
C GLU A 16 -7.90 20.49 10.48
N GLN A 17 -6.86 21.13 11.00
CA GLN A 17 -5.48 20.65 10.82
C GLN A 17 -5.26 19.26 11.42
N ILE A 18 -5.77 19.01 12.63
CA ILE A 18 -5.70 17.69 13.26
C ILE A 18 -6.44 16.65 12.41
N LEU A 19 -7.64 16.97 11.93
CA LEU A 19 -8.41 16.06 11.08
C LEU A 19 -7.70 15.76 9.76
N GLU A 20 -7.12 16.77 9.11
CA GLU A 20 -6.31 16.59 7.89
C GLU A 20 -5.14 15.65 8.15
N GLU A 21 -4.36 15.89 9.19
CA GLU A 21 -3.17 15.11 9.54
C GLU A 21 -3.51 13.66 9.89
N PHE A 22 -4.58 13.44 10.67
CA PHE A 22 -5.11 12.11 10.93
C PHE A 22 -5.60 11.40 9.67
N THR A 23 -6.18 12.14 8.71
CA THR A 23 -6.63 11.57 7.44
C THR A 23 -5.46 11.12 6.58
N TYR A 24 -4.40 11.92 6.48
CA TYR A 24 -3.17 11.52 5.79
C TYR A 24 -2.50 10.30 6.42
N ALA A 25 -2.39 10.28 7.76
CA ALA A 25 -1.86 9.14 8.48
C ALA A 25 -2.72 7.89 8.29
N GLY A 26 -4.05 8.03 8.31
CA GLY A 26 -4.99 6.95 8.07
C GLY A 26 -4.84 6.34 6.67
N ILE A 27 -4.74 7.18 5.64
CA ILE A 27 -4.50 6.73 4.26
C ILE A 27 -3.17 5.98 4.17
N PHE A 28 -2.10 6.53 4.75
CA PHE A 28 -0.79 5.88 4.75
C PHE A 28 -0.83 4.50 5.41
N VAL A 29 -1.39 4.42 6.63
CA VAL A 29 -1.45 3.17 7.40
C VAL A 29 -2.33 2.15 6.69
N ALA A 30 -3.46 2.54 6.12
CA ALA A 30 -4.33 1.63 5.38
C ALA A 30 -3.60 1.02 4.17
N LEU A 31 -2.90 1.84 3.39
CA LEU A 31 -2.13 1.39 2.22
C LEU A 31 -0.92 0.54 2.62
N PHE A 32 -0.17 0.96 3.63
CA PHE A 32 0.95 0.20 4.16
C PHE A 32 0.51 -1.18 4.65
N LEU A 33 -0.58 -1.25 5.42
CA LEU A 33 -1.15 -2.51 5.92
C LEU A 33 -1.66 -3.38 4.77
N GLY A 34 -2.29 -2.80 3.76
CA GLY A 34 -2.67 -3.50 2.52
C GLY A 34 -1.46 -4.15 1.84
N GLY A 35 -0.40 -3.36 1.61
CA GLY A 35 0.82 -3.81 0.93
C GLY A 35 1.59 -4.90 1.67
N ILE A 36 1.51 -4.98 3.00
CA ILE A 36 2.14 -6.09 3.77
C ILE A 36 1.30 -7.38 3.80
N GLY A 37 0.13 -7.41 3.14
CA GLY A 37 -0.70 -8.60 2.97
C GLY A 37 -1.93 -8.68 3.88
N VAL A 38 -2.33 -7.58 4.55
CA VAL A 38 -3.67 -7.50 5.14
C VAL A 38 -4.68 -7.45 3.98
N PRO A 39 -5.81 -8.18 4.02
CA PRO A 39 -6.82 -8.16 2.95
C PRO A 39 -7.62 -6.85 2.95
N ILE A 40 -6.92 -5.73 2.74
CA ILE A 40 -7.48 -4.40 2.54
C ILE A 40 -7.37 -4.12 1.03
N PRO A 41 -8.48 -3.75 0.37
CA PRO A 41 -8.44 -3.33 -1.03
C PRO A 41 -7.71 -1.99 -1.13
N GLU A 42 -6.46 -2.03 -1.57
CA GLU A 42 -5.55 -0.88 -1.71
C GLU A 42 -6.12 0.15 -2.69
N GLU A 43 -6.78 -0.34 -3.75
CA GLU A 43 -7.41 0.50 -4.77
C GLU A 43 -8.52 1.35 -4.16
N VAL A 44 -9.28 0.80 -3.20
CA VAL A 44 -10.33 1.54 -2.49
C VAL A 44 -9.73 2.65 -1.66
N ALA A 45 -8.63 2.39 -0.93
CA ALA A 45 -7.96 3.42 -0.13
C ALA A 45 -7.40 4.56 -1.00
N VAL A 46 -6.81 4.24 -2.16
CA VAL A 46 -6.37 5.25 -3.14
C VAL A 46 -7.56 6.03 -3.71
N LEU A 47 -8.63 5.34 -4.13
CA LEU A 47 -9.83 6.00 -4.66
C LEU A 47 -10.47 6.92 -3.61
N THR A 48 -10.62 6.46 -2.37
CA THR A 48 -11.13 7.27 -1.26
C THR A 48 -10.26 8.49 -1.02
N SER A 49 -8.92 8.36 -1.06
CA SER A 49 -8.02 9.52 -0.95
C SER A 49 -8.24 10.54 -2.07
N GLY A 50 -8.52 10.08 -3.29
CA GLY A 50 -8.84 10.93 -4.44
C GLY A 50 -10.17 11.65 -4.29
N VAL A 51 -11.21 10.98 -3.77
CA VAL A 51 -12.51 11.60 -3.47
C VAL A 51 -12.35 12.66 -2.39
N LEU A 52 -11.65 12.34 -1.29
CA LEU A 52 -11.37 13.31 -0.21
C LEU A 52 -10.57 14.51 -0.71
N ALA A 53 -9.67 14.29 -1.68
CA ALA A 53 -8.93 15.37 -2.31
C ALA A 53 -9.80 16.24 -3.21
N HIS A 54 -10.79 15.65 -3.89
CA HIS A 54 -11.75 16.36 -4.71
C HIS A 54 -12.73 17.20 -3.88
N GLU A 55 -13.17 16.69 -2.73
CA GLU A 55 -14.04 17.42 -1.79
C GLU A 55 -13.30 18.52 -1.01
N GLY A 56 -11.97 18.60 -1.14
CA GLY A 56 -11.14 19.60 -0.46
C GLY A 56 -10.85 19.28 1.01
N VAL A 57 -11.16 18.05 1.47
CA VAL A 57 -10.84 17.56 2.81
C VAL A 57 -9.34 17.32 2.95
N VAL A 58 -8.67 16.89 1.88
CA VAL A 58 -7.22 16.79 1.82
C VAL A 58 -6.66 17.49 0.60
N ARG A 59 -5.46 18.04 0.72
CA ARG A 59 -4.70 18.62 -0.38
C ARG A 59 -4.17 17.52 -1.29
N TRP A 60 -4.58 17.49 -2.56
CA TRP A 60 -4.21 16.44 -3.52
C TRP A 60 -2.68 16.27 -3.68
N TRP A 61 -1.94 17.37 -3.61
CA TRP A 61 -0.47 17.35 -3.75
C TRP A 61 0.26 16.76 -2.55
N LEU A 62 -0.40 16.64 -1.39
CA LEU A 62 0.09 15.89 -0.24
C LEU A 62 -0.47 14.46 -0.23
N ALA A 63 -1.73 14.28 -0.62
CA ALA A 63 -2.36 12.96 -0.66
C ALA A 63 -1.65 12.02 -1.65
N LEU A 64 -1.29 12.52 -2.84
CA LEU A 64 -0.60 11.76 -3.88
C LEU A 64 0.73 11.14 -3.39
N PRO A 65 1.71 11.92 -2.87
CA PRO A 65 2.95 11.33 -2.36
C PRO A 65 2.73 10.45 -1.13
N VAL A 66 1.73 10.75 -0.28
CA VAL A 66 1.37 9.89 0.86
C VAL A 66 0.89 8.51 0.39
N CYS A 67 0.05 8.45 -0.64
CA CYS A 67 -0.40 7.19 -1.22
C CYS A 67 0.76 6.39 -1.82
N ILE A 68 1.61 7.06 -2.61
CA ILE A 68 2.78 6.44 -3.22
C ILE A 68 3.70 5.87 -2.14
N ALA A 69 4.00 6.66 -1.10
CA ALA A 69 4.85 6.22 0.01
C ALA A 69 4.23 5.04 0.77
N GLY A 70 2.92 5.06 1.02
CA GLY A 70 2.21 3.97 1.72
C GLY A 70 2.29 2.65 0.97
N VAL A 71 1.95 2.65 -0.33
CA VAL A 71 2.00 1.45 -1.18
C VAL A 71 3.44 0.94 -1.33
N LEU A 72 4.36 1.81 -1.75
CA LEU A 72 5.75 1.41 -1.97
C LEU A 72 6.42 0.88 -0.71
N SER A 73 6.18 1.51 0.45
CA SER A 73 6.75 1.02 1.70
C SER A 73 6.16 -0.33 2.12
N GLY A 74 4.85 -0.55 1.93
CA GLY A 74 4.21 -1.84 2.15
C GLY A 74 4.81 -2.93 1.26
N ASP A 75 4.91 -2.67 -0.05
CA ASP A 75 5.48 -3.59 -1.03
C ASP A 75 6.95 -3.91 -0.76
N VAL A 76 7.74 -2.89 -0.41
CA VAL A 76 9.16 -3.08 -0.07
C VAL A 76 9.31 -3.95 1.17
N VAL A 77 8.49 -3.71 2.21
CA VAL A 77 8.49 -4.53 3.42
C VAL A 77 8.06 -5.97 3.11
N LEU A 78 7.00 -6.15 2.32
CA LEU A 78 6.53 -7.46 1.89
C LEU A 78 7.59 -8.21 1.08
N TYR A 79 8.21 -7.53 0.11
CA TYR A 79 9.28 -8.07 -0.71
C TYR A 79 10.48 -8.47 0.16
N TRP A 80 10.92 -7.59 1.06
CA TRP A 80 12.05 -7.86 1.94
C TRP A 80 11.76 -9.03 2.88
N ALA A 81 10.53 -9.11 3.40
CA ALA A 81 10.09 -10.22 4.21
C ALA A 81 10.10 -11.54 3.41
N GLY A 82 9.57 -11.53 2.19
CA GLY A 82 9.61 -12.68 1.29
C GLY A 82 11.03 -13.07 0.88
N HIS A 83 11.92 -12.11 0.68
CA HIS A 83 13.31 -12.35 0.30
C HIS A 83 14.11 -12.98 1.45
N HIS A 84 13.95 -12.48 2.68
CA HIS A 84 14.72 -12.95 3.83
C HIS A 84 14.15 -14.23 4.46
N TRP A 85 12.82 -14.34 4.54
CA TRP A 85 12.15 -15.49 5.16
C TRP A 85 11.54 -16.48 4.15
N GLY A 86 11.62 -16.25 2.84
CA GLY A 86 10.98 -17.10 1.83
C GLY A 86 11.29 -18.60 1.99
N GLU A 87 12.57 -18.96 2.17
CA GLU A 87 12.96 -20.36 2.39
C GLU A 87 12.50 -20.91 3.76
N ARG A 88 12.38 -20.06 4.78
CA ARG A 88 11.87 -20.44 6.11
C ARG A 88 10.35 -20.60 6.11
N VAL A 89 9.63 -19.74 5.37
CA VAL A 89 8.17 -19.78 5.19
C VAL A 89 7.75 -21.03 4.42
N LEU A 90 8.53 -21.46 3.43
CA LEU A 90 8.36 -22.76 2.76
C LEU A 90 8.48 -23.95 3.73
N GLY A 91 9.16 -23.76 4.87
CA GLY A 91 9.25 -24.75 5.95
C GLY A 91 8.01 -24.82 6.85
N TRP A 92 7.14 -23.81 6.86
CA TRP A 92 5.97 -23.79 7.76
C TRP A 92 4.92 -24.82 7.37
N ARG A 93 4.33 -25.49 8.38
CA ARG A 93 3.32 -26.57 8.19
C ARG A 93 2.13 -26.15 7.33
N VAL A 94 1.71 -24.88 7.40
CA VAL A 94 0.59 -24.34 6.60
C VAL A 94 0.98 -24.22 5.13
N VAL A 95 2.18 -23.70 4.85
CA VAL A 95 2.69 -23.56 3.50
C VAL A 95 3.03 -24.93 2.90
N ARG A 96 3.64 -25.85 3.66
CA ARG A 96 3.90 -27.23 3.22
C ARG A 96 2.64 -28.04 2.91
N ARG A 97 1.49 -27.69 3.49
CA ARG A 97 0.20 -28.30 3.12
C ARG A 97 -0.26 -27.89 1.73
N VAL A 98 0.06 -26.68 1.28
CA VAL A 98 -0.31 -26.16 -0.04
C VAL A 98 0.80 -26.45 -1.07
N LEU A 99 2.05 -26.25 -0.68
CA LEU A 99 3.27 -26.45 -1.46
C LEU A 99 4.04 -27.67 -0.94
N SER A 100 3.74 -28.85 -1.50
CA SER A 100 4.50 -30.06 -1.22
C SER A 100 5.93 -29.98 -1.79
N PRO A 101 6.91 -30.74 -1.26
CA PRO A 101 8.30 -30.72 -1.74
C PRO A 101 8.44 -31.02 -3.24
N GLU A 102 7.57 -31.89 -3.76
CA GLU A 102 7.51 -32.25 -5.19
C GLU A 102 7.02 -31.08 -6.06
N ARG A 103 6.01 -30.34 -5.58
CA ARG A 103 5.51 -29.12 -6.24
C ARG A 103 6.53 -28.01 -6.17
N GLU A 104 7.22 -27.85 -5.05
CA GLU A 104 8.32 -26.88 -4.89
C GLU A 104 9.47 -27.18 -5.88
N ALA A 105 9.90 -28.44 -5.98
CA ALA A 105 10.95 -28.85 -6.91
C ALA A 105 10.54 -28.61 -8.37
N SER A 106 9.28 -28.92 -8.71
CA SER A 106 8.72 -28.69 -10.05
C SER A 106 8.60 -27.20 -10.37
N LEU A 107 8.17 -26.37 -9.42
CA LEU A 107 8.12 -24.91 -9.55
C LEU A 107 9.52 -24.32 -9.73
N LYS A 108 10.50 -24.73 -8.92
CA LYS A 108 11.90 -24.30 -9.06
C LYS A 108 12.51 -24.72 -10.41
N ALA A 109 12.18 -25.92 -10.90
CA ALA A 109 12.62 -26.40 -12.20
C ALA A 109 11.98 -25.62 -13.36
N ALA A 110 10.67 -25.33 -13.28
CA ALA A 110 9.96 -24.50 -14.25
C ALA A 110 10.47 -23.05 -14.24
N TYR A 111 10.69 -22.47 -13.06
CA TYR A 111 11.25 -21.13 -12.91
C TYR A 111 12.67 -21.01 -13.47
N ARG A 112 13.52 -22.03 -13.31
CA ARG A 112 14.84 -22.05 -13.97
C ARG A 112 14.77 -22.09 -15.49
N ARG A 113 13.76 -22.73 -16.07
CA ARG A 113 13.61 -22.82 -17.53
C ARG A 113 12.93 -21.59 -18.13
N HIS A 114 12.00 -20.98 -17.40
CA HIS A 114 11.08 -19.96 -17.93
C HIS A 114 10.83 -18.78 -16.99
N GLY A 115 11.72 -18.48 -16.03
CA GLY A 115 11.47 -17.52 -14.94
C GLY A 115 10.96 -16.15 -15.39
N VAL A 116 11.41 -15.65 -16.54
CA VAL A 116 10.93 -14.38 -17.11
C VAL A 116 9.51 -14.49 -17.71
N LYS A 117 9.09 -15.67 -18.18
CA LYS A 117 7.78 -15.91 -18.80
C LYS A 117 6.66 -16.26 -17.81
N ILE A 118 7.00 -16.47 -16.54
CA ILE A 118 6.05 -16.87 -15.49
C ILE A 118 5.62 -15.65 -14.66
N VAL A 119 6.43 -14.59 -14.69
CA VAL A 119 6.17 -13.33 -13.96
C VAL A 119 5.52 -12.27 -14.85
N PHE A 120 5.54 -12.46 -16.18
CA PHE A 120 4.97 -11.54 -17.18
C PHE A 120 4.07 -12.27 -18.18
#